data_AF-A0A1G2ZHM1-F1
#
_entry.id   AF-A0A1G2ZHM1-F1
#
_cell.length_a   1.000
_cell.length_b   1.000
_cell.length_c   1.000
_cell.angle_alpha   90.00
_cell.angle_beta   90.00
_cell.angle_gamma   90.00
#
_symmetry.space_group_name_H-M   'P 1'
#
loop_
_entity.id
_entity.type
_entity.pdbx_description
1 polymer ?
#
loop_
_entity_poly.entity_id
_entity_poly.type
_entity_poly.pdbx_seq_one_letter_code
_entity_poly.pdbx_strand_id
1 'polypeptide(L)'
;MSGDANINAISFMGIEPQYTELDKSRFVVLPVPYEQTTSYKKGTRFGPGALIDASCQVELMDEELMQDTYKVGIHTLPPFPINKDPAVFIRELSDYTRRFLDKGKFVITLGGEHTVTAGTIIPYAKKYPKLSVFHIDAHPDLRNEYEGSIYNHACALRRVLDYAPIVQVGIRCITPEEVEIINSGRVKTFFAHSYKSVKEIIPSVLKTLSDDVYITIDLDGLDPSIMPGVGTPVPGGLMWYDTLEILREIIYKKNVVGADVMELCPLQDNVLSEFTAAKLTYKIMGYVVKSGETRANKRGDKVARKVRSAVRK
;
A
#
# COMPACT_ATOMS: atom_id res chain seq x y z
N MET A 1 -11.79 28.66 32.25
CA MET A 1 -12.24 27.25 32.21
C MET A 1 -13.18 27.08 31.03
N SER A 2 -13.23 25.86 30.49
CA SER A 2 -13.81 25.43 29.21
C SER A 2 -13.01 25.90 28.00
N GLY A 3 -12.11 25.13 27.41
CA GLY A 3 -12.01 23.68 27.36
C GLY A 3 -11.60 23.38 25.94
N ASP A 4 -10.30 23.48 25.67
CA ASP A 4 -9.72 22.95 24.45
C ASP A 4 -10.00 21.44 24.49
N ALA A 5 -11.01 21.03 23.73
CA ALA A 5 -11.18 19.64 23.39
C ALA A 5 -9.93 19.25 22.60
N ASN A 6 -8.95 18.68 23.28
CA ASN A 6 -8.00 17.75 22.70
C ASN A 6 -8.86 16.70 21.99
N ILE A 7 -9.12 16.92 20.70
CA ILE A 7 -9.51 15.84 19.80
C ILE A 7 -8.28 14.92 19.83
N ASN A 8 -8.33 13.90 20.69
CA ASN A 8 -7.33 12.84 20.70
C ASN A 8 -7.23 12.36 19.25
N ALA A 9 -6.12 12.66 18.58
CA ALA A 9 -5.88 12.18 17.24
C ALA A 9 -5.98 10.66 17.30
N ILE A 10 -7.01 10.10 16.66
CA ILE A 10 -7.32 8.69 16.74
C ILE A 10 -6.14 7.92 16.13
N SER A 11 -5.54 7.03 16.92
CA SER A 11 -4.50 6.13 16.41
C SER A 11 -5.16 5.06 15.56
N PHE A 12 -4.54 4.70 14.44
CA PHE A 12 -4.84 3.48 13.70
C PHE A 12 -4.90 2.28 14.67
N MET A 13 -5.93 1.44 14.51
CA MET A 13 -6.34 0.34 15.37
C MET A 13 -6.78 0.72 16.80
N GLY A 14 -6.91 2.01 17.15
CA GLY A 14 -7.34 2.43 18.49
C GLY A 14 -6.43 1.94 19.63
N ILE A 15 -5.14 1.74 19.35
CA ILE A 15 -4.21 1.06 20.26
C ILE A 15 -3.76 1.93 21.44
N GLU A 16 -3.32 1.27 22.50
CA GLU A 16 -2.89 1.93 23.74
C GLU A 16 -1.68 2.87 23.50
N PRO A 17 -1.60 4.02 24.18
CA PRO A 17 -0.57 5.04 23.93
C PRO A 17 0.87 4.54 23.94
N GLN A 18 1.22 3.55 24.78
CA GLN A 18 2.59 3.03 24.84
C GLN A 18 3.07 2.37 23.53
N TYR A 19 2.17 1.99 22.62
CA TYR A 19 2.49 1.41 21.31
C TYR A 19 2.51 2.46 20.18
N THR A 20 2.24 3.72 20.50
CA THR A 20 2.08 4.81 19.51
C THR A 20 3.28 5.76 19.44
N GLU A 21 4.29 5.62 20.30
CA GLU A 21 5.45 6.51 20.29
C GLU A 21 6.29 6.32 19.01
N LEU A 22 6.46 7.39 18.22
CA LEU A 22 7.14 7.35 16.92
C LEU A 22 8.48 6.60 16.94
N ASP A 23 9.33 6.85 17.94
CA ASP A 23 10.66 6.25 17.98
C ASP A 23 10.62 4.74 18.27
N LYS A 24 9.62 4.27 19.02
CA LYS A 24 9.39 2.86 19.36
C LYS A 24 8.57 2.11 18.30
N SER A 25 7.77 2.81 17.50
CA SER A 25 6.93 2.18 16.48
C SER A 25 7.73 1.69 15.27
N ARG A 26 7.44 0.48 14.81
CA ARG A 26 7.96 -0.04 13.52
C ARG A 26 7.23 0.58 12.35
N PHE A 27 5.91 0.75 12.48
CA PHE A 27 5.04 1.26 11.43
C PHE A 27 4.73 2.75 11.65
N VAL A 28 4.64 3.47 10.54
CA VAL A 28 4.14 4.84 10.50
C VAL A 28 2.98 4.89 9.52
N VAL A 29 1.79 5.26 9.99
CA VAL A 29 0.61 5.48 9.16
C VAL A 29 0.58 6.96 8.77
N LEU A 30 0.58 7.24 7.46
CA LEU A 30 0.58 8.58 6.89
C LEU A 30 -0.74 8.83 6.16
N PRO A 31 -1.70 9.57 6.74
CA PRO A 31 -2.95 9.91 6.08
C PRO A 31 -2.72 11.07 5.10
N VAL A 32 -3.14 10.93 3.85
CA VAL A 32 -2.97 11.93 2.78
C VAL A 32 -4.31 12.17 2.07
N PRO A 33 -5.15 13.09 2.55
CA PRO A 33 -6.50 13.34 2.04
C PRO A 33 -6.50 14.18 0.75
N TYR A 34 -5.68 13.80 -0.22
CA TYR A 34 -5.58 14.48 -1.52
C TYR A 34 -6.68 14.00 -2.47
N GLU A 35 -7.43 14.93 -3.03
CA GLU A 35 -8.41 14.71 -4.10
C GLU A 35 -8.47 15.98 -4.94
N GLN A 36 -7.80 16.02 -6.08
CA GLN A 36 -7.85 17.15 -7.02
C GLN A 36 -8.21 16.73 -8.44
N THR A 37 -7.97 15.48 -8.81
CA THR A 37 -8.02 15.03 -10.20
C THR A 37 -9.07 13.97 -10.49
N THR A 38 -9.80 13.48 -9.47
CA THR A 38 -10.83 12.45 -9.62
C THR A 38 -11.90 12.88 -10.60
N SER A 39 -12.16 12.03 -11.59
CA SER A 39 -12.99 12.35 -12.76
C SER A 39 -14.44 11.88 -12.66
N TYR A 40 -14.72 10.76 -11.98
CA TYR A 40 -16.07 10.22 -11.84
C TYR A 40 -16.71 10.56 -10.48
N LYS A 41 -16.57 9.71 -9.47
CA LYS A 41 -17.14 9.92 -8.14
C LYS A 41 -16.12 10.53 -7.18
N LYS A 42 -16.48 11.66 -6.56
CA LYS A 42 -15.69 12.31 -5.51
C LYS A 42 -16.06 11.77 -4.12
N GLY A 43 -15.09 11.82 -3.21
CA GLY A 43 -15.18 11.44 -1.81
C GLY A 43 -13.87 10.88 -1.25
N THR A 44 -12.83 10.69 -2.06
CA THR A 44 -11.61 9.97 -1.68
C THR A 44 -10.77 10.75 -0.66
N ARG A 45 -10.88 12.09 -0.63
CA ARG A 45 -10.30 12.91 0.45
C ARG A 45 -10.77 12.52 1.85
N PHE A 46 -11.93 11.89 1.99
CA PHE A 46 -12.45 11.41 3.27
C PHE A 46 -11.97 10.00 3.62
N GLY A 47 -11.43 9.27 2.64
CA GLY A 47 -10.94 7.89 2.78
C GLY A 47 -9.95 7.70 3.93
N PRO A 48 -8.83 8.46 4.00
CA PRO A 48 -7.82 8.25 5.04
C PRO A 48 -8.39 8.35 6.46
N GLY A 49 -9.25 9.33 6.72
CA GLY A 49 -9.90 9.51 8.02
C GLY A 49 -10.87 8.38 8.32
N ALA A 50 -11.76 8.06 7.38
CA ALA A 50 -12.75 7.00 7.54
C ALA A 50 -12.12 5.62 7.74
N LEU A 51 -10.99 5.35 7.08
CA LEU A 51 -10.20 4.12 7.26
C LEU A 51 -9.62 4.05 8.68
N ILE A 52 -9.03 5.14 9.17
CA ILE A 52 -8.49 5.20 10.54
C ILE A 52 -9.62 5.02 11.56
N ASP A 53 -10.76 5.67 11.38
CA ASP A 53 -11.90 5.53 12.29
C ASP A 53 -12.43 4.09 12.30
N ALA A 54 -12.60 3.47 11.13
CA ALA A 54 -13.03 2.08 11.01
C ALA A 54 -12.01 1.09 11.59
N SER A 55 -10.72 1.41 11.54
CA SER A 55 -9.66 0.56 12.09
C SER A 55 -9.80 0.32 13.59
N CYS A 56 -10.43 1.24 14.33
CA CYS A 56 -10.72 1.07 15.76
C CYS A 56 -11.76 -0.04 16.03
N GLN A 57 -12.49 -0.49 15.02
CA GLN A 57 -13.46 -1.58 15.12
C GLN A 57 -12.89 -2.92 14.66
N VAL A 58 -11.66 -2.94 14.12
CA VAL A 58 -10.98 -4.17 13.71
C VAL A 58 -10.33 -4.81 14.93
N GLU A 59 -10.55 -6.11 15.11
CA GLU A 59 -9.92 -6.86 16.20
C GLU A 59 -8.38 -6.82 16.12
N LEU A 60 -7.73 -6.63 17.27
CA LEU A 60 -6.27 -6.53 17.36
C LEU A 60 -5.56 -7.86 17.10
N MET A 61 -6.21 -8.98 17.42
CA MET A 61 -5.72 -10.34 17.15
C MET A 61 -5.99 -10.69 15.68
N ASP A 62 -4.93 -10.97 14.92
CA ASP A 62 -5.06 -11.54 13.58
C ASP A 62 -5.32 -13.06 13.68
N GLU A 63 -6.46 -13.51 13.16
CA GLU A 63 -6.93 -14.89 13.23
C GLU A 63 -6.17 -15.88 12.33
N GLU A 64 -5.52 -15.40 11.28
CA GLU A 64 -4.71 -16.23 10.39
C GLU A 64 -3.29 -16.40 10.96
N LEU A 65 -2.74 -15.32 11.51
CA LEU A 65 -1.38 -15.27 12.03
C LEU A 65 -1.28 -15.67 13.51
N MET A 66 -2.42 -15.65 14.22
CA MET A 66 -2.53 -15.81 15.67
C MET A 66 -1.59 -14.85 16.41
N GLN A 67 -1.66 -13.56 16.04
CA GLN A 67 -0.68 -12.56 16.43
C GLN A 67 -1.27 -11.17 16.66
N ASP A 68 -0.83 -10.54 17.75
CA ASP A 68 -1.05 -9.12 18.05
C ASP A 68 -0.01 -8.25 17.32
N THR A 69 -0.26 -7.92 16.05
CA THR A 69 0.68 -7.16 15.22
C THR A 69 1.00 -5.78 15.81
N TYR A 70 0.02 -5.10 16.43
CA TYR A 70 0.21 -3.76 16.99
C TYR A 70 1.33 -3.64 18.04
N LYS A 71 1.74 -4.75 18.67
CA LYS A 71 2.77 -4.74 19.72
C LYS A 71 4.16 -4.32 19.25
N VAL A 72 4.43 -4.34 17.93
CA VAL A 72 5.68 -3.76 17.36
C VAL A 72 5.60 -2.24 17.18
N GLY A 73 4.47 -1.65 17.58
CA GLY A 73 4.18 -0.23 17.59
C GLY A 73 3.76 0.32 16.21
N ILE A 74 2.71 1.15 16.25
CA ILE A 74 2.13 1.83 15.08
C ILE A 74 1.96 3.30 15.46
N HIS A 75 2.67 4.19 14.78
CA HIS A 75 2.51 5.63 14.97
C HIS A 75 1.65 6.21 13.85
N THR A 76 0.54 6.86 14.21
CA THR A 76 -0.35 7.52 13.24
C THR A 76 -0.01 9.00 13.18
N LEU A 77 0.40 9.47 12.01
CA LEU A 77 0.70 10.89 11.79
C LEU A 77 -0.60 11.70 11.65
N PRO A 78 -0.55 13.03 11.92
CA PRO A 78 -1.63 13.90 11.50
C PRO A 78 -1.79 13.88 9.97
N PRO A 79 -2.99 14.18 9.43
CA PRO A 79 -3.20 14.28 7.99
C PRO A 79 -2.19 15.22 7.34
N PHE A 80 -1.61 14.77 6.22
CA PHE A 80 -0.64 15.54 5.47
C PHE A 80 -1.30 16.81 4.87
N PRO A 81 -0.69 18.00 4.99
CA PRO A 81 -1.24 19.23 4.44
C PRO A 81 -1.25 19.19 2.90
N ILE A 82 -2.37 19.55 2.30
CA ILE A 82 -2.56 19.47 0.85
C ILE A 82 -2.19 20.79 0.16
N ASN A 83 -1.27 20.71 -0.79
CA ASN A 83 -1.02 21.76 -1.77
C ASN A 83 -1.88 21.53 -3.02
N LYS A 84 -2.46 22.60 -3.58
CA LYS A 84 -3.32 22.50 -4.77
C LYS A 84 -2.52 22.35 -6.07
N ASP A 85 -1.25 22.75 -6.08
CA ASP A 85 -0.36 22.50 -7.21
C ASP A 85 0.14 21.04 -7.11
N PRO A 86 -0.23 20.15 -8.06
CA PRO A 86 0.12 18.74 -7.98
C PRO A 86 1.63 18.46 -7.99
N ALA A 87 2.40 19.27 -8.74
CA ALA A 87 3.85 19.10 -8.83
C ALA A 87 4.53 19.48 -7.52
N VAL A 88 4.07 20.56 -6.89
CA VAL A 88 4.53 20.99 -5.57
C VAL A 88 4.12 19.97 -4.51
N PHE A 89 2.87 19.52 -4.53
CA PHE A 89 2.34 18.50 -3.63
C PHE A 89 3.18 17.21 -3.66
N ILE A 90 3.45 16.66 -4.85
CA ILE A 90 4.25 15.44 -5.01
C ILE A 90 5.65 15.61 -4.43
N ARG A 91 6.30 16.76 -4.68
CA ARG A 91 7.63 17.05 -4.12
C ARG A 91 7.60 17.12 -2.60
N GLU A 92 6.66 17.86 -2.03
CA GLU A 92 6.51 18.01 -0.58
C GLU A 92 6.22 16.67 0.10
N LEU A 93 5.34 15.86 -0.49
CA LEU A 93 5.01 14.53 0.01
C LEU A 93 6.22 13.58 -0.07
N SER A 94 7.01 13.64 -1.14
CA SER A 94 8.26 12.87 -1.28
C SER A 94 9.27 13.23 -0.19
N ASP A 95 9.48 14.52 0.06
CA ASP A 95 10.40 14.98 1.10
C ASP A 95 9.90 14.57 2.49
N TYR A 96 8.59 14.65 2.73
CA TYR A 96 7.99 14.26 3.99
C TYR A 96 8.10 12.75 4.26
N THR A 97 7.74 11.92 3.27
CA THR A 97 7.85 10.46 3.33
C THR A 97 9.30 10.03 3.59
N ARG A 98 10.25 10.68 2.91
CA ARG A 98 11.68 10.40 3.08
C ARG A 98 12.16 10.54 4.52
N ARG A 99 11.62 11.49 5.31
CA ARG A 99 12.03 11.69 6.72
C ARG A 99 11.83 10.45 7.58
N PHE A 100 10.77 9.67 7.32
CA PHE A 100 10.47 8.45 8.05
C PHE A 100 11.18 7.24 7.46
N LEU A 101 11.29 7.19 6.14
CA LEU A 101 12.09 6.19 5.43
C LEU A 101 13.56 6.21 5.87
N ASP A 102 14.15 7.39 6.05
CA ASP A 102 15.56 7.55 6.48
C ASP A 102 15.77 7.16 7.94
N LYS A 103 14.70 7.16 8.75
CA LYS A 103 14.68 6.58 10.11
C LYS A 103 14.43 5.07 10.14
N GLY A 104 14.33 4.42 8.97
CA GLY A 104 14.08 2.98 8.86
C GLY A 104 12.66 2.55 9.25
N LYS A 105 11.71 3.50 9.26
CA LYS A 105 10.29 3.21 9.55
C LYS A 105 9.63 2.58 8.32
N PHE A 106 8.71 1.64 8.54
CA PHE A 106 7.84 1.13 7.49
C PHE A 106 6.65 2.07 7.37
N VAL A 107 6.66 2.93 6.34
CA VAL A 107 5.56 3.88 6.10
C VAL A 107 4.46 3.16 5.33
N ILE A 108 3.23 3.30 5.82
CA ILE A 108 2.01 2.96 5.09
C ILE A 108 1.25 4.26 4.83
N THR A 109 1.12 4.63 3.57
CA THR A 109 0.33 5.82 3.20
C THR A 109 -1.12 5.42 2.97
N LEU A 110 -2.04 6.13 3.62
CA LEU A 110 -3.47 6.02 3.37
C LEU A 110 -3.84 7.23 2.53
N GLY A 111 -4.08 7.04 1.24
CA GLY A 111 -4.35 8.15 0.34
C GLY A 111 -5.84 8.42 0.13
N GLY A 112 -6.10 9.57 -0.46
CA GLY A 112 -7.32 9.81 -1.20
C GLY A 112 -7.20 9.21 -2.59
N GLU A 113 -6.98 10.05 -3.61
CA GLU A 113 -6.81 9.57 -4.99
C GLU A 113 -5.39 9.07 -5.30
N HIS A 114 -5.24 8.31 -6.39
CA HIS A 114 -4.02 7.57 -6.75
C HIS A 114 -2.83 8.47 -7.15
N THR A 115 -3.03 9.76 -7.44
CA THR A 115 -1.93 10.74 -7.66
C THR A 115 -0.91 10.74 -6.51
N VAL A 116 -1.39 10.46 -5.28
CA VAL A 116 -0.57 10.36 -4.05
C VAL A 116 0.60 9.38 -4.22
N THR A 117 0.39 8.27 -4.94
CA THR A 117 1.39 7.19 -5.10
C THR A 117 2.69 7.67 -5.74
N ALA A 118 2.63 8.65 -6.65
CA ALA A 118 3.85 9.22 -7.23
C ALA A 118 4.72 9.89 -6.14
N GLY A 119 4.10 10.65 -5.24
CA GLY A 119 4.80 11.34 -4.15
C GLY A 119 5.34 10.39 -3.08
N THR A 120 4.67 9.25 -2.84
CA THR A 120 5.08 8.26 -1.83
C THR A 120 6.22 7.38 -2.31
N ILE A 121 6.20 6.89 -3.55
CA ILE A 121 7.14 5.87 -4.06
C ILE A 121 8.49 6.46 -4.48
N ILE A 122 8.53 7.66 -5.06
CA ILE A 122 9.77 8.27 -5.57
C ILE A 122 10.93 8.24 -4.55
N PRO A 123 10.77 8.61 -3.26
CA PRO A 123 11.86 8.50 -2.28
C PRO A 123 12.33 7.06 -2.04
N TYR A 124 11.45 6.07 -2.12
CA TYR A 124 11.83 4.66 -2.03
C TYR A 124 12.66 4.23 -3.24
N ALA A 125 12.22 4.56 -4.46
CA ALA A 125 12.96 4.19 -5.66
C ALA A 125 14.37 4.82 -5.71
N LYS A 126 14.52 6.04 -5.17
CA LYS A 126 15.85 6.68 -5.00
C LYS A 126 16.73 5.96 -3.98
N LYS A 127 16.15 5.44 -2.88
CA LYS A 127 16.89 4.72 -1.83
C LYS A 127 17.22 3.28 -2.18
N TYR A 128 16.36 2.63 -2.98
CA TYR A 128 16.48 1.25 -3.43
C TYR A 128 16.59 1.22 -4.97
N PRO A 129 17.81 1.34 -5.55
CA PRO A 129 17.98 1.48 -7.01
C PRO A 129 17.49 0.30 -7.86
N LYS A 130 17.21 -0.85 -7.23
CA LYS A 130 16.66 -2.04 -7.89
C LYS A 130 15.19 -2.28 -7.57
N LEU A 131 14.52 -1.34 -6.90
CA LEU A 131 13.13 -1.45 -6.49
C LEU A 131 12.24 -1.82 -7.68
N SER A 132 11.30 -2.73 -7.45
CA SER A 132 10.16 -2.95 -8.33
C SER A 132 8.88 -2.63 -7.59
N VAL A 133 7.88 -2.11 -8.29
CA VAL A 133 6.57 -1.80 -7.71
C VAL A 133 5.59 -2.92 -8.02
N PHE A 134 4.92 -3.43 -6.99
CA PHE A 134 3.79 -4.33 -7.13
C PHE A 134 2.49 -3.53 -6.97
N HIS A 135 1.60 -3.67 -7.95
CA HIS A 135 0.43 -2.83 -8.11
C HIS A 135 -0.84 -3.69 -8.23
N ILE A 136 -1.79 -3.48 -7.32
CA ILE A 136 -3.15 -4.02 -7.41
C ILE A 136 -4.09 -2.89 -7.82
N ASP A 137 -4.82 -3.06 -8.93
CA ASP A 137 -5.69 -2.04 -9.51
C ASP A 137 -6.61 -2.64 -10.58
N ALA A 138 -7.74 -2.00 -10.89
CA ALA A 138 -8.51 -2.27 -12.09
C ALA A 138 -7.95 -1.59 -13.36
N HIS A 139 -7.22 -0.48 -13.17
CA HIS A 139 -6.68 0.42 -14.17
C HIS A 139 -5.14 0.40 -14.18
N PRO A 140 -4.49 0.62 -15.34
CA PRO A 140 -3.03 0.64 -15.37
C PRO A 140 -2.41 1.88 -14.71
N ASP A 141 -3.10 3.01 -14.76
CA ASP A 141 -2.61 4.35 -14.37
C ASP A 141 -1.31 4.76 -15.10
N LEU A 142 -1.22 4.35 -16.37
CA LEU A 142 -0.05 4.53 -17.21
C LEU A 142 -0.19 5.65 -18.24
N ARG A 143 -1.30 6.39 -18.25
CA ARG A 143 -1.48 7.49 -19.21
C ARG A 143 -0.39 8.54 -19.04
N ASN A 144 0.07 9.11 -20.15
CA ASN A 144 1.07 10.18 -20.07
C ASN A 144 0.49 11.46 -19.46
N GLU A 145 -0.74 11.79 -19.85
CA GLU A 145 -1.48 12.97 -19.43
C GLU A 145 -2.98 12.66 -19.42
N TYR A 146 -3.71 13.21 -18.46
CA TYR A 146 -5.17 13.12 -18.44
C TYR A 146 -5.78 14.44 -17.94
N GLU A 147 -6.82 14.91 -18.63
CA GLU A 147 -7.49 16.19 -18.38
C GLU A 147 -6.54 17.40 -18.25
N GLY A 148 -5.46 17.44 -19.06
CA GLY A 148 -4.52 18.56 -19.07
C GLY A 148 -3.39 18.48 -18.05
N SER A 149 -3.25 17.37 -17.31
CA SER A 149 -2.23 17.20 -16.27
C SER A 149 -1.50 15.87 -16.38
N ILE A 150 -0.16 15.92 -16.26
CA ILE A 150 0.71 14.74 -16.10
C ILE A 150 0.71 14.19 -14.66
N TYR A 151 0.17 14.97 -13.72
CA TYR A 151 -0.01 14.63 -12.31
C TYR A 151 -1.50 14.50 -12.05
N ASN A 152 -2.00 13.30 -12.30
CA ASN A 152 -3.41 12.91 -12.28
C ASN A 152 -3.46 11.45 -11.82
N HIS A 153 -4.59 11.03 -11.21
CA HIS A 153 -4.78 9.66 -10.73
C HIS A 153 -4.46 8.64 -11.83
N ALA A 154 -5.01 8.82 -13.04
CA ALA A 154 -4.78 7.94 -14.18
C ALA A 154 -3.34 7.98 -14.77
N CYS A 155 -2.45 8.81 -14.21
CA CYS A 155 -1.06 8.99 -14.66
C CYS A 155 -0.03 8.62 -13.58
N ALA A 156 -0.47 8.24 -12.37
CA ALA A 156 0.41 8.10 -11.21
C ALA A 156 1.55 7.11 -11.46
N LEU A 157 1.22 5.93 -11.99
CA LEU A 157 2.19 4.87 -12.26
C LEU A 157 3.07 5.16 -13.46
N ARG A 158 2.61 6.00 -14.41
CA ARG A 158 3.49 6.52 -15.48
C ARG A 158 4.65 7.34 -14.91
N ARG A 159 4.42 8.14 -13.87
CA ARG A 159 5.47 8.93 -13.20
C ARG A 159 6.40 8.04 -12.37
N VAL A 160 5.88 6.96 -11.80
CA VAL A 160 6.67 5.95 -11.07
C VAL A 160 7.56 5.14 -12.02
N LEU A 161 7.09 4.87 -13.25
CA LEU A 161 7.81 4.11 -14.26
C LEU A 161 9.15 4.74 -14.65
N ASP A 162 9.32 6.05 -14.47
CA ASP A 162 10.61 6.72 -14.66
C ASP A 162 11.70 6.19 -13.71
N TYR A 163 11.30 5.64 -12.55
CA TYR A 163 12.20 5.21 -11.48
C TYR A 163 12.24 3.70 -11.24
N ALA A 164 11.14 2.99 -11.45
CA ALA A 164 11.05 1.56 -11.12
C ALA A 164 10.16 0.79 -12.13
N PRO A 165 10.50 -0.47 -12.48
CA PRO A 165 9.59 -1.35 -13.22
C PRO A 165 8.38 -1.74 -12.36
N ILE A 166 7.26 -2.03 -13.04
CA ILE A 166 5.95 -2.25 -12.39
C ILE A 166 5.43 -3.65 -12.74
N VAL A 167 4.86 -4.33 -11.74
CA VAL A 167 4.10 -5.57 -11.91
C VAL A 167 2.67 -5.34 -11.46
N GLN A 168 1.69 -5.51 -12.37
CA GLN A 168 0.28 -5.21 -12.13
C GLN A 168 -0.57 -6.47 -12.08
N VAL A 169 -1.54 -6.52 -11.18
CA VAL A 169 -2.53 -7.60 -11.05
C VAL A 169 -3.92 -6.99 -10.86
N GLY A 170 -4.93 -7.57 -11.51
CA GLY A 170 -6.33 -7.10 -11.41
C GLY A 170 -6.78 -6.20 -12.57
N ILE A 171 -5.85 -5.82 -13.45
CA ILE A 171 -6.11 -4.91 -14.57
C ILE A 171 -7.20 -5.47 -15.49
N ARG A 172 -8.22 -4.66 -15.74
CA ARG A 172 -9.39 -5.01 -16.56
C ARG A 172 -10.10 -3.80 -17.19
N CYS A 173 -9.60 -2.59 -17.01
CA CYS A 173 -10.06 -1.39 -17.70
C CYS A 173 -8.85 -0.63 -18.26
N ILE A 174 -8.65 -0.65 -19.59
CA ILE A 174 -7.43 -0.15 -20.24
C ILE A 174 -7.72 0.72 -21.45
N THR A 175 -6.73 1.53 -21.84
CA THR A 175 -6.72 2.30 -23.09
C THR A 175 -5.63 1.79 -24.06
N PRO A 176 -5.73 2.10 -25.37
CA PRO A 176 -4.69 1.72 -26.35
C PRO A 176 -3.30 2.25 -26.00
N GLU A 177 -3.18 3.48 -25.50
CA GLU A 177 -1.90 4.09 -25.07
C GLU A 177 -1.23 3.23 -23.98
N GLU A 178 -2.00 2.79 -23.00
CA GLU A 178 -1.47 1.99 -21.89
C GLU A 178 -1.02 0.61 -22.37
N VAL A 179 -1.67 0.03 -23.38
CA VAL A 179 -1.24 -1.24 -23.99
C VAL A 179 0.15 -1.11 -24.63
N GLU A 180 0.45 0.01 -25.28
CA GLU A 180 1.79 0.27 -25.82
C GLU A 180 2.85 0.31 -24.71
N ILE A 181 2.52 0.94 -23.59
CA ILE A 181 3.42 1.04 -22.43
C ILE A 181 3.60 -0.33 -21.76
N ILE A 182 2.53 -1.12 -21.62
CA ILE A 182 2.59 -2.49 -21.11
C ILE A 182 3.54 -3.34 -21.96
N ASN A 183 3.50 -3.17 -23.29
CA ASN A 183 4.35 -3.91 -24.22
C ASN A 183 5.79 -3.37 -24.32
N SER A 184 6.12 -2.27 -23.64
CA SER A 184 7.49 -1.70 -23.62
C SER A 184 8.53 -2.57 -22.89
N GLY A 185 8.08 -3.55 -22.09
CA GLY A 185 8.94 -4.44 -21.30
C GLY A 185 9.31 -3.93 -19.91
N ARG A 186 8.93 -2.69 -19.55
CA ARG A 186 9.12 -2.15 -18.18
C ARG A 186 7.93 -2.40 -17.25
N VAL A 187 6.80 -2.83 -17.80
CA VAL A 187 5.58 -3.18 -17.08
C VAL A 187 5.22 -4.63 -17.38
N LYS A 188 4.86 -5.40 -16.35
CA LYS A 188 4.29 -6.73 -16.52
C LYS A 188 2.89 -6.77 -15.93
N THR A 189 1.91 -6.88 -16.80
CA THR A 189 0.49 -6.93 -16.40
C THR A 189 -0.04 -8.36 -16.43
N PHE A 190 -0.69 -8.75 -15.34
CA PHE A 190 -1.50 -9.95 -15.21
C PHE A 190 -2.97 -9.52 -15.23
N PHE A 191 -3.58 -9.55 -16.42
CA PHE A 191 -4.97 -9.14 -16.62
C PHE A 191 -5.93 -10.06 -15.86
N ALA A 192 -6.98 -9.49 -15.26
CA ALA A 192 -7.92 -10.25 -14.43
C ALA A 192 -8.54 -11.45 -15.17
N HIS A 193 -8.81 -11.31 -16.47
CA HIS A 193 -9.38 -12.38 -17.30
C HIS A 193 -8.38 -13.46 -17.73
N SER A 194 -7.08 -13.29 -17.47
CA SER A 194 -6.03 -14.18 -17.99
C SER A 194 -5.67 -15.33 -17.06
N TYR A 195 -6.26 -15.41 -15.86
CA TYR A 195 -6.03 -16.47 -14.89
C TYR A 195 -7.34 -16.85 -14.19
N LYS A 196 -7.46 -18.10 -13.76
CA LYS A 196 -8.65 -18.56 -13.01
C LYS A 196 -8.46 -18.46 -11.50
N SER A 197 -7.21 -18.54 -11.06
CA SER A 197 -6.81 -18.44 -9.67
C SER A 197 -5.49 -17.69 -9.58
N VAL A 198 -5.34 -16.87 -8.54
CA VAL A 198 -4.10 -16.14 -8.30
C VAL A 198 -2.90 -17.07 -8.08
N LYS A 199 -3.13 -18.32 -7.65
CA LYS A 199 -2.10 -19.36 -7.50
C LYS A 199 -1.33 -19.64 -8.80
N GLU A 200 -1.99 -19.50 -9.95
CA GLU A 200 -1.40 -19.72 -11.27
C GLU A 200 -0.37 -18.64 -11.61
N ILE A 201 -0.60 -17.39 -11.16
CA ILE A 201 0.24 -16.24 -11.52
C ILE A 201 1.31 -15.93 -10.47
N ILE A 202 1.11 -16.30 -9.20
CA ILE A 202 2.04 -16.00 -8.10
C ILE A 202 3.50 -16.36 -8.42
N PRO A 203 3.84 -17.55 -8.97
CA PRO A 203 5.22 -17.87 -9.32
C PRO A 203 5.83 -16.90 -10.35
N SER A 204 5.03 -16.46 -11.33
CA SER A 204 5.44 -15.51 -12.35
C SER A 204 5.59 -14.10 -11.78
N VAL A 205 4.63 -13.65 -10.96
CA VAL A 205 4.71 -12.37 -10.23
C VAL A 205 5.99 -12.29 -9.42
N LEU A 206 6.29 -13.32 -8.62
CA LEU A 206 7.49 -13.38 -7.78
C LEU A 206 8.79 -13.40 -8.59
N LYS A 207 8.79 -14.03 -9.76
CA LYS A 207 9.94 -14.08 -10.66
C LYS A 207 10.19 -12.73 -11.33
N THR A 208 9.13 -11.99 -11.66
CA THR A 208 9.24 -10.67 -12.31
C THR A 208 9.63 -9.57 -11.32
N LEU A 209 9.13 -9.63 -10.08
CA LEU A 209 9.51 -8.69 -9.04
C LEU A 209 11.00 -8.83 -8.70
N SER A 210 11.63 -7.69 -8.43
CA SER A 210 12.98 -7.63 -7.86
C SER A 210 12.98 -8.13 -6.40
N ASP A 211 14.11 -8.03 -5.71
CA ASP A 211 14.18 -8.40 -4.29
C ASP A 211 13.58 -7.32 -3.37
N ASP A 212 13.70 -6.03 -3.74
CA ASP A 212 13.11 -4.91 -3.01
C ASP A 212 11.78 -4.51 -3.67
N VAL A 213 10.69 -4.51 -2.90
CA VAL A 213 9.35 -4.31 -3.43
C VAL A 213 8.64 -3.18 -2.67
N TYR A 214 8.02 -2.27 -3.40
CA TYR A 214 7.00 -1.37 -2.85
C TYR A 214 5.62 -1.85 -3.32
N ILE A 215 4.62 -1.84 -2.44
CA ILE A 215 3.26 -2.29 -2.75
C ILE A 215 2.33 -1.08 -2.82
N THR A 216 1.65 -0.89 -3.95
CA THR A 216 0.57 0.10 -4.09
C THR A 216 -0.74 -0.62 -4.38
N ILE A 217 -1.77 -0.28 -3.63
CA ILE A 217 -3.09 -0.91 -3.72
C ILE A 217 -4.12 0.18 -4.01
N ASP A 218 -4.62 0.18 -5.23
CA ASP A 218 -5.91 0.77 -5.52
C ASP A 218 -7.01 -0.18 -5.04
N LEU A 219 -7.92 0.33 -4.22
CA LEU A 219 -9.01 -0.46 -3.70
C LEU A 219 -9.99 -0.90 -4.80
N ASP A 220 -10.05 -0.21 -5.94
CA ASP A 220 -10.88 -0.63 -7.07
C ASP A 220 -10.37 -1.91 -7.79
N GLY A 221 -9.14 -2.33 -7.48
CA GLY A 221 -8.60 -3.63 -7.89
C GLY A 221 -9.33 -4.82 -7.27
N LEU A 222 -10.00 -4.61 -6.13
CA LEU A 222 -10.87 -5.60 -5.50
C LEU A 222 -12.25 -5.63 -6.16
N ASP A 223 -12.96 -6.75 -6.00
CA ASP A 223 -14.29 -6.88 -6.57
C ASP A 223 -15.28 -5.92 -5.88
N PRO A 224 -16.16 -5.21 -6.64
CA PRO A 224 -17.15 -4.29 -6.06
C PRO A 224 -18.11 -4.94 -5.05
N SER A 225 -18.27 -6.27 -5.05
CA SER A 225 -19.07 -6.98 -4.04
C SER A 225 -18.49 -6.92 -2.62
N ILE A 226 -17.17 -6.71 -2.50
CA ILE A 226 -16.47 -6.58 -1.21
C ILE A 226 -15.86 -5.19 -1.00
N MET A 227 -15.66 -4.43 -2.08
CA MET A 227 -15.09 -3.08 -2.06
C MET A 227 -15.91 -2.10 -2.92
N PRO A 228 -17.17 -1.79 -2.53
CA PRO A 228 -18.05 -0.91 -3.31
C PRO A 228 -17.71 0.59 -3.17
N GLY A 229 -16.99 0.98 -2.10
CA GLY A 229 -16.67 2.36 -1.75
C GLY A 229 -15.40 2.86 -2.40
N VAL A 230 -15.44 3.03 -3.72
CA VAL A 230 -14.34 3.57 -4.54
C VAL A 230 -14.85 4.59 -5.55
N GLY A 231 -13.94 5.36 -6.15
CA GLY A 231 -14.26 6.32 -7.21
C GLY A 231 -14.81 5.65 -8.47
N THR A 232 -14.11 4.63 -8.96
CA THR A 232 -14.37 4.01 -10.28
C THR A 232 -14.47 2.47 -10.17
N PRO A 233 -15.58 1.91 -9.63
CA PRO A 233 -15.69 0.47 -9.46
C PRO A 233 -15.77 -0.25 -10.81
N VAL A 234 -15.00 -1.33 -10.96
CA VAL A 234 -14.99 -2.17 -12.18
C VAL A 234 -15.34 -3.63 -11.82
N PRO A 235 -16.28 -4.30 -12.50
CA PRO A 235 -16.67 -5.67 -12.14
C PRO A 235 -15.56 -6.71 -12.38
N GLY A 236 -15.57 -7.83 -11.64
CA GLY A 236 -14.66 -8.95 -11.85
C GLY A 236 -13.28 -8.75 -11.23
N GLY A 237 -13.25 -8.15 -10.04
CA GLY A 237 -12.01 -7.84 -9.32
C GLY A 237 -11.51 -9.00 -8.45
N LEU A 238 -10.42 -8.74 -7.72
CA LEU A 238 -9.89 -9.72 -6.76
C LEU A 238 -10.81 -9.86 -5.55
N MET A 239 -11.07 -11.10 -5.12
CA MET A 239 -11.73 -11.36 -3.85
C MET A 239 -10.75 -11.22 -2.68
N TRP A 240 -11.30 -11.17 -1.46
CA TRP A 240 -10.53 -10.95 -0.24
C TRP A 240 -9.35 -11.92 -0.08
N TYR A 241 -9.62 -13.22 -0.17
CA TYR A 241 -8.58 -14.23 0.02
C TYR A 241 -7.58 -14.32 -1.13
N ASP A 242 -7.99 -14.01 -2.36
CA ASP A 242 -7.07 -13.90 -3.50
C ASP A 242 -6.07 -12.77 -3.28
N THR A 243 -6.57 -11.61 -2.82
CA THR A 243 -5.77 -10.44 -2.47
C THR A 243 -4.77 -10.77 -1.37
N LEU A 244 -5.24 -11.39 -0.26
CA LEU A 244 -4.38 -11.80 0.85
C LEU A 244 -3.33 -12.83 0.43
N GLU A 245 -3.68 -13.79 -0.42
CA GLU A 245 -2.76 -14.82 -0.87
C GLU A 245 -1.60 -14.23 -1.68
N ILE A 246 -1.87 -13.32 -2.62
CA ILE A 246 -0.81 -12.64 -3.37
C ILE A 246 0.09 -11.81 -2.45
N LEU A 247 -0.50 -10.98 -1.59
CA LEU A 247 0.23 -10.09 -0.69
C LEU A 247 1.12 -10.90 0.26
N ARG A 248 0.58 -11.97 0.87
CA ARG A 248 1.32 -12.86 1.78
C ARG A 248 2.53 -13.48 1.08
N GLU A 249 2.33 -14.01 -0.13
CA GLU A 249 3.42 -14.66 -0.88
C GLU A 249 4.52 -13.67 -1.27
N ILE A 250 4.16 -12.46 -1.68
CA ILE A 250 5.13 -11.39 -1.99
C ILE A 250 5.88 -10.98 -0.73
N ILE A 251 5.17 -10.62 0.35
CA ILE A 251 5.77 -10.12 1.59
C ILE A 251 6.68 -11.16 2.26
N TYR A 252 6.34 -12.45 2.19
CA TYR A 252 7.15 -13.51 2.76
C TYR A 252 8.44 -13.75 1.96
N LYS A 253 8.38 -13.64 0.63
CA LYS A 253 9.50 -13.99 -0.27
C LYS A 253 10.36 -12.80 -0.67
N LYS A 254 9.86 -11.58 -0.62
CA LYS A 254 10.53 -10.34 -1.07
C LYS A 254 10.71 -9.34 0.06
N ASN A 255 11.69 -8.46 -0.05
CA ASN A 255 11.88 -7.37 0.89
C ASN A 255 10.90 -6.24 0.58
N VAL A 256 9.71 -6.29 1.18
CA VAL A 256 8.76 -5.19 1.06
C VAL A 256 9.22 -4.03 1.93
N VAL A 257 9.40 -2.85 1.34
CA VAL A 257 10.03 -1.68 1.99
C VAL A 257 9.04 -0.59 2.42
N GLY A 258 7.85 -0.58 1.81
CA GLY A 258 6.77 0.34 2.10
C GLY A 258 5.51 -0.08 1.37
N ALA A 259 4.38 0.53 1.72
CA ALA A 259 3.13 0.29 1.04
C ALA A 259 2.22 1.51 1.05
N ASP A 260 1.24 1.55 0.16
CA ASP A 260 0.11 2.47 0.26
C ASP A 260 -1.22 1.86 -0.19
N VAL A 261 -2.30 2.48 0.26
CA VAL A 261 -3.70 2.08 0.04
C VAL A 261 -4.46 3.33 -0.40
N MET A 262 -5.04 3.28 -1.60
CA MET A 262 -5.62 4.43 -2.31
C MET A 262 -7.11 4.22 -2.64
N GLU A 263 -7.76 5.30 -3.06
CA GLU A 263 -9.09 5.36 -3.67
C GLU A 263 -10.28 4.93 -2.78
N LEU A 264 -10.09 4.84 -1.45
CA LEU A 264 -11.23 4.65 -0.56
C LEU A 264 -12.16 5.86 -0.65
N CYS A 265 -13.35 5.65 -1.18
CA CYS A 265 -14.41 6.65 -1.28
C CYS A 265 -15.60 6.19 -0.41
N PRO A 266 -15.69 6.63 0.86
CA PRO A 266 -16.75 6.26 1.78
C PRO A 266 -18.16 6.34 1.18
N LEU A 267 -18.99 5.35 1.52
CA LEU A 267 -20.39 5.32 1.10
C LEU A 267 -21.28 5.83 2.21
N GLN A 268 -22.36 6.51 1.83
CA GLN A 268 -23.40 6.84 2.79
C GLN A 268 -24.05 5.53 3.29
N ASP A 269 -24.20 5.40 4.61
CA ASP A 269 -24.87 4.29 5.29
C ASP A 269 -24.30 2.88 4.99
N ASN A 270 -23.04 2.80 4.56
CA ASN A 270 -22.34 1.52 4.35
C ASN A 270 -20.86 1.66 4.71
N VAL A 271 -20.42 0.91 5.72
CA VAL A 271 -19.06 0.94 6.29
C VAL A 271 -18.16 -0.20 5.82
N LEU A 272 -18.64 -1.04 4.88
CA LEU A 272 -17.96 -2.25 4.43
C LEU A 272 -16.57 -1.94 3.87
N SER A 273 -16.43 -0.84 3.11
CA SER A 273 -15.19 -0.53 2.38
C SER A 273 -14.12 -0.01 3.32
N GLU A 274 -14.52 0.82 4.27
CA GLU A 274 -13.69 1.40 5.32
C GLU A 274 -13.13 0.28 6.21
N PHE A 275 -13.99 -0.63 6.69
CA PHE A 275 -13.56 -1.78 7.49
C PHE A 275 -12.65 -2.71 6.68
N THR A 276 -12.98 -2.98 5.42
CA THR A 276 -12.17 -3.84 4.54
C THR A 276 -10.78 -3.24 4.29
N ALA A 277 -10.69 -1.94 3.99
CA ALA A 277 -9.43 -1.25 3.80
C ALA A 277 -8.59 -1.18 5.09
N ALA A 278 -9.23 -0.95 6.23
CA ALA A 278 -8.58 -0.98 7.54
C ALA A 278 -8.02 -2.37 7.88
N LYS A 279 -8.84 -3.42 7.71
CA LYS A 279 -8.40 -4.81 7.93
C LYS A 279 -7.27 -5.17 6.96
N LEU A 280 -7.37 -4.82 5.68
CA LEU A 280 -6.33 -5.09 4.67
C LEU A 280 -5.00 -4.43 5.07
N THR A 281 -5.05 -3.18 5.49
CA THR A 281 -3.88 -2.43 5.98
C THR A 281 -3.23 -3.14 7.16
N TYR A 282 -4.01 -3.60 8.12
CA TYR A 282 -3.50 -4.34 9.29
C TYR A 282 -2.95 -5.74 8.91
N LYS A 283 -3.57 -6.43 7.93
CA LYS A 283 -3.04 -7.69 7.37
C LYS A 283 -1.66 -7.51 6.74
N ILE A 284 -1.44 -6.43 5.99
CA ILE A 284 -0.13 -6.10 5.40
C ILE A 284 0.92 -5.94 6.51
N MET A 285 0.60 -5.18 7.56
CA MET A 285 1.50 -5.04 8.72
C MET A 285 1.82 -6.41 9.34
N GLY A 286 0.81 -7.27 9.53
CA GLY A 286 0.97 -8.60 10.10
C GLY A 286 1.91 -9.48 9.29
N TYR A 287 1.71 -9.53 7.96
CA TYR A 287 2.59 -10.27 7.07
C TYR A 287 4.03 -9.74 7.10
N VAL A 288 4.21 -8.42 7.19
CA VAL A 288 5.54 -7.78 7.29
C VAL A 288 6.23 -8.14 8.60
N VAL A 289 5.50 -8.23 9.72
CA VAL A 289 6.05 -8.70 11.00
C VAL A 289 6.46 -10.17 10.90
N LYS A 290 5.56 -11.04 10.42
CA LYS A 290 5.80 -12.48 10.31
C LYS A 290 6.97 -12.84 9.40
N SER A 291 7.11 -12.12 8.29
CA SER A 291 8.24 -12.26 7.36
C SER A 291 9.57 -11.93 8.06
N GLY A 292 9.59 -10.88 8.89
CA GLY A 292 10.76 -10.48 9.69
C GLY A 292 11.19 -11.56 10.69
N GLU A 293 10.26 -12.12 11.44
CA GLU A 293 10.50 -13.21 12.40
C GLU A 293 11.09 -14.45 11.70
N THR A 294 10.51 -14.84 10.56
CA THR A 294 10.95 -15.99 9.78
C THR A 294 12.39 -15.82 9.26
N ARG A 295 12.74 -14.59 8.82
CA ARG A 295 14.09 -14.27 8.35
C ARG A 295 15.11 -14.25 9.48
N ALA A 296 14.73 -13.75 10.66
CA ALA A 296 15.57 -13.76 11.85
C ALA A 296 15.90 -15.19 12.30
N ASN A 297 14.89 -16.07 12.37
CA ASN A 297 15.08 -17.49 12.72
C ASN A 297 16.01 -18.21 11.76
N LYS A 298 15.81 -18.04 10.43
CA LYS A 298 16.71 -18.62 9.41
C LYS A 298 18.16 -18.13 9.52
N ARG A 299 18.38 -16.87 9.93
CA ARG A 299 19.74 -16.34 10.16
C ARG A 299 20.35 -16.96 11.41
N GLY A 300 19.60 -17.06 12.52
CA GLY A 300 20.04 -17.72 13.75
C GLY A 300 20.46 -19.18 13.52
N ASP A 301 19.66 -19.95 12.78
CA ASP A 301 19.97 -21.34 12.43
C ASP A 301 21.24 -21.48 11.58
N LYS A 302 21.46 -20.58 10.62
CA LYS A 302 22.68 -20.56 9.80
C LYS A 302 23.92 -20.25 10.64
N VAL A 303 23.84 -19.29 11.57
CA VAL A 303 24.93 -18.96 12.49
C VAL A 303 25.23 -20.14 13.40
N ALA A 304 24.21 -20.75 14.01
CA ALA A 304 24.37 -21.92 14.86
C ALA A 304 25.01 -23.12 14.12
N ARG A 305 24.63 -23.36 12.86
CA ARG A 305 25.27 -24.41 12.02
C ARG A 305 26.74 -24.11 11.72
N LYS A 306 27.09 -22.85 11.40
CA LYS A 306 28.48 -22.44 11.19
C LYS A 306 29.33 -22.64 12.44
N VAL A 307 28.84 -22.25 13.61
CA VAL A 307 29.53 -22.44 14.89
C VAL A 307 29.75 -23.93 15.17
N ARG A 308 28.72 -24.77 15.02
CA ARG A 308 28.84 -26.24 15.20
C ARG A 308 29.84 -26.88 14.23
N SER A 309 29.97 -26.37 13.00
CA SER A 309 30.96 -26.86 12.03
C SER A 309 32.39 -26.40 12.32
N ALA A 310 32.56 -25.26 12.99
CA ALA A 310 33.87 -24.73 13.38
C ALA A 310 34.42 -25.40 14.63
N VAL A 311 33.56 -25.82 15.57
CA VAL A 311 33.96 -26.54 16.81
C VAL A 311 34.28 -28.03 16.55
N ARG A 312 33.95 -28.57 15.37
CA ARG A 312 34.24 -29.95 14.96
C ARG A 312 35.52 -30.09 14.11
N LYS A 313 36.26 -29.00 13.89
CA LYS A 313 37.59 -28.98 13.26
C LYS A 313 38.63 -28.60 14.30
#